data_AF-B6Q5M1-F1
#
_entry.id   AF-B6Q5M1-F1
#
_cell.length_a   1.000
_cell.length_b   1.000
_cell.length_c   1.000
_cell.angle_alpha   90.00
_cell.angle_beta   90.00
_cell.angle_gamma   90.00
#
_symmetry.space_group_name_H-M   'P 1'
#
loop_
_entity.id
_entity.type
_entity.pdbx_description
1 polymer ?
#
loop_
_entity_poly.entity_id
_entity_poly.type
_entity_poly.pdbx_seq_one_letter_code
_entity_poly.pdbx_strand_id
1 'polypeptide(L)'
;MNSCLNSPHQRRRMRRQSREVNEILPIETYLYRCDPYRSSTVKHPWSYGVKVLEYPSIRSLILTYKNDIRDTFIKHGFPADGSGVKLNFAVKRVSPRGQPASTVLSIGIENDPVSNRDLSAVRDAIRDLLLSRSLKTVHVDIYDCDRRFFPRRFNIPGDHPAAIRYNELKGDIMRLLRKHIDLPWQSVCLHQVGRSLGQATPCIVLCVAPGAIYNWASLRRQILNMLGFADIEVEFLPEIIKKKQSTESRV
;
A
#
# COMPACT_ATOMS: atom_id res chain seq x y z
N MET A 1 -23.08 -12.88 18.45
CA MET A 1 -23.27 -13.02 16.98
C MET A 1 -22.88 -11.70 16.31
N ASN A 2 -22.24 -11.75 15.14
CA ASN A 2 -21.74 -10.65 14.27
C ASN A 2 -20.32 -10.05 14.50
N SER A 3 -19.31 -10.83 14.90
CA SER A 3 -17.90 -10.36 14.89
C SER A 3 -17.16 -10.60 13.55
N CYS A 4 -17.77 -11.29 12.58
CA CYS A 4 -17.13 -11.67 11.31
C CYS A 4 -17.12 -10.57 10.23
N LEU A 5 -17.57 -9.35 10.55
CA LEU A 5 -17.81 -8.27 9.58
C LEU A 5 -16.59 -7.40 9.23
N ASN A 6 -15.38 -7.68 9.70
CA ASN A 6 -14.33 -6.66 9.69
C ASN A 6 -12.89 -7.17 9.47
N SER A 7 -12.67 -8.23 8.68
CA SER A 7 -11.29 -8.59 8.34
C SER A 7 -10.60 -7.46 7.54
N PRO A 8 -9.28 -7.24 7.69
CA PRO A 8 -8.56 -6.24 6.90
C PRO A 8 -8.77 -6.40 5.39
N HIS A 9 -8.89 -7.64 4.92
CA HIS A 9 -9.18 -7.95 3.53
C HIS A 9 -10.57 -7.45 3.10
N GLN A 10 -11.62 -7.77 3.87
CA GLN A 10 -12.99 -7.32 3.59
C GLN A 10 -13.08 -5.79 3.56
N ARG A 11 -12.44 -5.10 4.51
CA ARG A 11 -12.44 -3.63 4.54
C ARG A 11 -11.79 -3.02 3.30
N ARG A 12 -10.68 -3.58 2.83
CA ARG A 12 -10.04 -3.17 1.56
C ARG A 12 -10.96 -3.42 0.37
N ARG A 13 -11.63 -4.57 0.33
CA ARG A 13 -12.60 -4.89 -0.73
C ARG A 13 -13.76 -3.88 -0.76
N MET A 14 -14.30 -3.49 0.40
CA MET A 14 -15.33 -2.44 0.48
C MET A 14 -14.80 -1.09 -0.01
N ARG A 15 -13.59 -0.69 0.38
CA ARG A 15 -12.95 0.55 -0.10
C ARG A 15 -12.73 0.54 -1.61
N ARG A 16 -12.37 -0.59 -2.21
CA ARG A 16 -12.22 -0.75 -3.67
C ARG A 16 -13.52 -0.55 -4.46
N GLN A 17 -14.66 -0.64 -3.79
CA GLN A 17 -15.98 -0.45 -4.37
C GLN A 17 -16.51 0.97 -4.13
N SER A 18 -15.81 1.80 -3.34
CA SER A 18 -16.25 3.14 -3.01
C SER A 18 -16.15 4.09 -4.22
N ARG A 19 -16.91 5.18 -4.17
CA ARG A 19 -16.83 6.24 -5.19
C ARG A 19 -15.46 6.91 -5.20
N GLU A 20 -14.78 6.97 -4.05
CA GLU A 20 -13.47 7.62 -3.88
C GLU A 20 -12.34 6.98 -4.70
N VAL A 21 -12.50 5.74 -5.16
CA VAL A 21 -11.48 5.04 -5.96
C VAL A 21 -11.92 4.81 -7.40
N ASN A 22 -13.16 5.18 -7.74
CA ASN A 22 -13.74 5.02 -9.07
C ASN A 22 -13.51 6.27 -9.93
N GLU A 23 -12.26 6.71 -9.99
CA GLU A 23 -11.81 7.84 -10.80
C GLU A 23 -10.44 7.55 -11.41
N ILE A 24 -9.95 8.44 -12.26
CA ILE A 24 -8.62 8.32 -12.87
C ILE A 24 -7.57 8.73 -11.82
N LEU A 25 -6.79 7.78 -11.33
CA LEU A 25 -5.85 7.98 -10.22
C LEU A 25 -4.44 7.49 -10.55
N PRO A 26 -3.39 8.13 -9.98
CA PRO A 26 -2.10 7.47 -9.84
C PRO A 26 -2.24 6.18 -9.02
N ILE A 27 -1.54 5.11 -9.40
CA ILE A 27 -1.61 3.80 -8.74
C ILE A 27 -1.36 3.89 -7.23
N GLU A 28 -0.41 4.73 -6.80
CA GLU A 28 -0.10 4.96 -5.39
C GLU A 28 -1.31 5.54 -4.63
N THR A 29 -2.06 6.43 -5.27
CA THR A 29 -3.25 7.06 -4.68
C THR A 29 -4.39 6.05 -4.56
N TYR A 30 -4.59 5.23 -5.59
CA TYR A 30 -5.56 4.15 -5.56
C TYR A 30 -5.26 3.17 -4.43
N LEU A 31 -4.01 2.72 -4.31
CA LEU A 31 -3.60 1.80 -3.24
C LEU A 31 -3.76 2.42 -1.84
N TYR A 32 -3.37 3.68 -1.69
CA TYR A 32 -3.54 4.41 -0.43
C TYR A 32 -5.01 4.52 -0.02
N ARG A 33 -5.90 4.93 -0.93
CA ARG A 33 -7.34 5.04 -0.65
C ARG A 33 -8.01 3.69 -0.40
N CYS A 34 -7.43 2.61 -0.92
CA CYS A 34 -7.90 1.25 -0.65
C CYS A 34 -7.46 0.71 0.72
N ASP A 35 -6.46 1.30 1.39
CA ASP A 35 -5.91 0.80 2.65
C ASP A 35 -6.32 1.69 3.84
N PRO A 36 -7.36 1.32 4.60
CA PRO A 36 -7.85 2.14 5.72
C PRO A 36 -6.89 2.16 6.92
N TYR A 37 -5.82 1.37 6.88
CA TYR A 37 -4.87 1.20 7.97
C TYR A 37 -3.59 2.01 7.79
N ARG A 38 -3.64 3.01 6.90
CA ARG A 38 -2.55 3.95 6.63
C ARG A 38 -3.12 5.35 6.50
N SER A 39 -2.42 6.33 7.04
CA SER A 39 -2.75 7.75 6.93
C SER A 39 -1.48 8.54 6.68
N SER A 40 -1.47 9.35 5.63
CA SER A 40 -0.29 10.07 5.17
C SER A 40 -0.61 11.52 4.85
N THR A 41 0.38 12.40 5.07
CA THR A 41 0.35 13.81 4.61
C THR A 41 1.00 13.97 3.23
N VAL A 42 1.56 12.89 2.68
CA VAL A 42 2.08 12.86 1.32
C VAL A 42 0.89 12.78 0.37
N LYS A 43 0.83 13.67 -0.64
CA LYS A 43 -0.30 13.71 -1.59
C LYS A 43 -0.51 12.37 -2.32
N HIS A 44 0.59 11.72 -2.68
CA HIS A 44 0.61 10.41 -3.34
C HIS A 44 1.54 9.49 -2.56
N PRO A 45 1.06 8.87 -1.46
CA PRO A 45 1.91 8.09 -0.57
C PRO A 45 2.58 6.96 -1.32
N TRP A 46 3.90 6.92 -1.27
CA TRP A 46 4.64 5.97 -2.08
C TRP A 46 4.30 4.52 -1.74
N SER A 47 4.39 3.69 -2.77
CA SER A 47 4.33 2.25 -2.63
C SER A 47 5.55 1.69 -1.91
N TYR A 48 5.53 0.38 -1.67
CA TYR A 48 6.65 -0.33 -1.07
C TYR A 48 7.84 -0.37 -2.04
N GLY A 49 9.07 -0.30 -1.50
CA GLY A 49 10.30 -0.44 -2.29
C GLY A 49 10.91 0.86 -2.83
N VAL A 50 10.44 2.04 -2.42
CA VAL A 50 11.11 3.30 -2.79
C VAL A 50 12.49 3.41 -2.14
N LYS A 51 13.45 3.96 -2.89
CA LYS A 51 14.80 4.26 -2.40
C LYS A 51 14.71 5.18 -1.20
N VAL A 52 15.19 4.69 -0.06
CA VAL A 52 15.36 5.45 1.17
C VAL A 52 16.79 5.94 1.21
N LEU A 53 16.96 7.25 1.36
CA LEU A 53 18.23 7.88 1.66
C LEU A 53 18.34 8.06 3.17
N GLU A 54 19.52 7.82 3.71
CA GLU A 54 19.81 8.15 5.09
C GLU A 54 19.81 9.67 5.29
N TYR A 55 19.25 10.10 6.42
CA TYR A 55 19.27 11.52 6.77
C TYR A 55 19.44 11.67 8.30
N PRO A 56 20.65 11.44 8.82
CA PRO A 56 20.88 11.26 10.25
C PRO A 56 20.60 12.52 11.08
N SER A 57 20.92 13.70 10.56
CA SER A 57 20.70 14.97 11.30
C SER A 57 19.23 15.25 11.57
N ILE A 58 18.38 15.16 10.55
CA ILE A 58 16.93 15.36 10.72
C ILE A 58 16.31 14.24 11.55
N ARG A 59 16.83 13.01 11.43
CA ARG A 59 16.39 11.87 12.23
C ARG A 59 16.63 12.14 13.71
N SER A 60 17.84 12.54 14.08
CA SER A 60 18.17 12.86 15.48
C SER A 60 17.30 14.00 16.01
N LEU A 61 17.09 15.06 15.21
CA LEU A 61 16.23 16.18 15.58
C LEU A 61 14.77 15.74 15.80
N ILE A 62 14.18 14.95 14.90
CA ILE A 62 12.80 14.48 15.07
C ILE A 62 12.68 13.56 16.30
N LEU A 63 13.70 12.76 16.57
CA LEU A 63 13.69 11.84 17.71
C LEU A 63 13.78 12.56 19.07
N THR A 64 14.19 13.83 19.14
CA THR A 64 14.08 14.61 20.40
C THR A 64 12.62 14.86 20.79
N TYR A 65 11.71 14.90 19.81
CA TYR A 65 10.27 15.07 20.02
C TYR A 65 9.52 13.74 20.19
N LYS A 66 10.22 12.62 20.37
CA LYS A 66 9.60 11.28 20.47
C LYS A 66 8.54 11.21 21.58
N ASN A 67 8.78 11.87 22.71
CA ASN A 67 7.84 11.90 23.84
C ASN A 67 6.62 12.76 23.51
N ASP A 68 6.79 13.98 22.98
CA ASP A 68 5.69 14.83 22.50
C ASP A 68 4.79 14.10 21.47
N ILE A 69 5.41 13.32 20.57
CA ILE A 69 4.69 12.50 19.60
C ILE A 69 3.91 11.39 20.32
N ARG A 70 4.52 10.68 21.28
CA ARG A 70 3.83 9.64 22.06
C ARG A 70 2.65 10.22 22.85
N ASP A 71 2.82 11.38 23.46
CA ASP A 71 1.76 12.08 24.18
C ASP A 71 0.61 12.47 23.24
N THR A 72 0.93 12.82 22.00
CA THR A 72 -0.08 13.03 20.96
C THR A 72 -0.86 11.74 20.69
N PHE A 73 -0.20 10.58 20.53
CA PHE A 73 -0.92 9.31 20.42
C PHE A 73 -1.84 9.06 21.63
N ILE A 74 -1.37 9.31 22.85
CA ILE A 74 -2.15 9.10 24.09
C ILE A 74 -3.40 9.99 24.10
N LYS A 75 -3.27 11.27 23.75
CA LYS A 75 -4.40 12.22 23.63
C LYS A 75 -5.46 11.76 22.63
N HIS A 76 -5.05 10.97 21.63
CA HIS A 76 -5.94 10.37 20.64
C HIS A 76 -6.33 8.91 20.98
N GLY A 77 -6.28 8.54 22.25
CA GLY A 77 -6.85 7.30 22.77
C GLY A 77 -5.95 6.07 22.67
N PHE A 78 -4.66 6.23 22.39
CA PHE A 78 -3.69 5.14 22.51
C PHE A 78 -3.27 4.93 23.98
N PRO A 79 -2.93 3.69 24.39
CA PRO A 79 -2.58 3.37 25.77
C PRO A 79 -1.30 4.08 26.22
N ALA A 80 -1.35 4.73 27.39
CA ALA A 80 -0.25 5.54 27.92
C ALA A 80 0.90 4.68 28.49
N ASP A 81 0.54 3.63 29.22
CA ASP A 81 1.44 2.64 29.82
C ASP A 81 2.25 1.85 28.79
N GLY A 82 1.91 1.95 27.49
CA GLY A 82 2.50 1.13 26.44
C GLY A 82 2.12 -0.34 26.53
N SER A 83 1.07 -0.68 27.30
CA SER A 83 0.55 -2.03 27.33
C SER A 83 -0.05 -2.36 25.95
N GLY A 84 0.49 -3.40 25.33
CA GLY A 84 0.07 -3.87 24.02
C GLY A 84 0.66 -3.06 22.85
N VAL A 85 0.43 -1.75 22.77
CA VAL A 85 0.77 -0.97 21.55
C VAL A 85 2.24 -0.57 21.51
N LYS A 86 2.93 -0.96 20.44
CA LYS A 86 4.31 -0.53 20.17
C LYS A 86 4.37 0.42 18.98
N LEU A 87 4.97 1.59 19.19
CA LEU A 87 5.22 2.60 18.17
C LEU A 87 6.65 2.49 17.64
N ASN A 88 6.78 2.24 16.33
CA ASN A 88 8.06 2.15 15.63
C ASN A 88 8.28 3.40 14.79
N PHE A 89 9.30 4.17 15.15
CA PHE A 89 9.64 5.43 14.49
C PHE A 89 10.73 5.20 13.45
N ALA A 90 10.49 5.66 12.22
CA ALA A 90 11.50 5.71 11.19
C ALA A 90 11.43 7.04 10.46
N VAL A 91 12.55 7.75 10.38
CA VAL A 91 12.68 8.95 9.56
C VAL A 91 13.41 8.57 8.28
N LYS A 92 12.79 8.88 7.15
CA LYS A 92 13.27 8.49 5.83
C LYS A 92 13.28 9.68 4.91
N ARG A 93 14.34 9.84 4.13
CA ARG A 93 14.33 10.75 2.98
C ARG A 93 14.01 9.94 1.74
N VAL A 94 12.85 10.18 1.16
CA VAL A 94 12.31 9.43 0.04
C VAL A 94 12.55 10.24 -1.23
N SER A 95 13.13 9.63 -2.26
CA SER A 95 13.36 10.28 -3.57
C SER A 95 12.61 9.52 -4.68
N PRO A 96 11.37 9.92 -4.96
CA PRO A 96 10.56 9.32 -6.02
C PRO A 96 11.09 9.75 -7.38
N ARG A 97 10.95 8.90 -8.39
CA ARG A 97 11.39 9.26 -9.74
C ARG A 97 10.63 10.49 -10.24
N GLY A 98 11.36 11.51 -10.65
CA GLY A 98 10.78 12.75 -11.20
C GLY A 98 10.18 13.69 -10.15
N GLN A 99 10.41 13.46 -8.86
CA GLN A 99 9.96 14.36 -7.79
C GLN A 99 11.13 14.75 -6.87
N PRO A 100 11.06 15.94 -6.23
CA PRO A 100 12.02 16.31 -5.20
C PRO A 100 12.03 15.30 -4.05
N ALA A 101 13.19 15.12 -3.42
CA ALA A 101 13.28 14.26 -2.26
C ALA A 101 12.53 14.88 -1.07
N SER A 102 11.69 14.08 -0.41
CA SER A 102 10.87 14.49 0.73
C SER A 102 11.32 13.77 2.00
N THR A 103 11.31 14.48 3.14
CA THR A 103 11.53 13.86 4.45
C THR A 103 10.21 13.37 5.02
N VAL A 104 10.18 12.14 5.52
CA VAL A 104 8.98 11.49 6.05
C VAL A 104 9.29 10.91 7.43
N LEU A 105 8.50 11.30 8.42
CA LEU A 105 8.36 10.59 9.67
C LEU A 105 7.32 9.48 9.49
N SER A 106 7.80 8.24 9.43
CA SER A 106 6.98 7.05 9.42
C SER A 106 6.78 6.51 10.84
N ILE A 107 5.54 6.25 11.23
CA ILE A 107 5.18 5.68 12.53
C ILE A 107 4.38 4.40 12.31
N GLY A 108 5.01 3.26 12.59
CA GLY A 108 4.36 1.95 12.55
C GLY A 108 3.76 1.58 13.90
N ILE A 109 2.49 1.20 13.92
CA ILE A 109 1.75 0.78 15.11
C ILE A 109 1.68 -0.76 15.09
N GLU A 110 2.22 -1.40 16.12
CA GLU A 110 2.13 -2.86 16.33
C GLU A 110 1.21 -3.17 17.49
N ASN A 111 0.50 -4.30 17.41
CA ASN A 111 -0.33 -4.87 18.47
C ASN A 111 -1.44 -3.95 18.99
N ASP A 112 -1.97 -3.07 18.15
CA ASP A 112 -3.13 -2.26 18.52
C ASP A 112 -4.36 -3.15 18.68
N PRO A 113 -5.09 -3.09 19.82
CA PRO A 113 -6.34 -3.83 19.96
C PRO A 113 -7.50 -3.20 19.17
N VAL A 114 -7.44 -1.91 18.83
CA VAL A 114 -8.58 -1.21 18.20
C VAL A 114 -8.44 -1.21 16.68
N SER A 115 -9.35 -1.91 16.00
CA SER A 115 -9.29 -2.18 14.55
C SER A 115 -9.67 -1.02 13.62
N ASN A 116 -10.24 0.04 14.16
CA ASN A 116 -10.92 1.09 13.38
C ASN A 116 -10.56 2.51 13.87
N ARG A 117 -9.36 2.69 14.44
CA ARG A 117 -8.90 4.02 14.85
C ARG A 117 -8.81 4.95 13.66
N ASP A 118 -9.20 6.19 13.89
CA ASP A 118 -8.94 7.26 12.94
C ASP A 118 -7.49 7.72 13.04
N LEU A 119 -6.65 7.20 12.13
CA LEU A 119 -5.25 7.59 12.03
C LEU A 119 -5.07 8.99 11.42
N SER A 120 -6.09 9.61 10.84
CA SER A 120 -6.00 10.94 10.21
C SER A 120 -5.90 12.04 11.26
N ALA A 121 -6.74 12.01 12.30
CA ALA A 121 -6.66 12.95 13.41
C ALA A 121 -5.28 12.95 14.10
N VAL A 122 -4.72 11.77 14.36
CA VAL A 122 -3.38 11.65 14.99
C VAL A 122 -2.27 12.14 14.06
N ARG A 123 -2.36 11.82 12.76
CA ARG A 123 -1.43 12.30 11.74
C ARG A 123 -1.41 13.83 11.71
N ASP A 124 -2.57 14.47 11.72
CA ASP A 124 -2.69 15.92 11.61
C ASP A 124 -2.15 16.61 12.88
N ALA A 125 -2.47 16.10 14.06
CA ALA A 125 -1.90 16.60 15.31
C ALA A 125 -0.37 16.49 15.36
N ILE A 126 0.21 15.38 14.87
CA ILE A 126 1.66 15.22 14.79
C ILE A 126 2.24 16.18 13.74
N ARG A 127 1.55 16.40 12.63
CA ARG A 127 1.98 17.36 11.61
C ARG A 127 2.02 18.77 12.19
N ASP A 128 1.02 19.17 12.96
CA ASP A 128 0.96 20.47 13.64
C ASP A 128 2.06 20.62 14.68
N LEU A 129 2.34 19.56 15.46
CA LEU A 129 3.49 19.50 16.36
C LEU A 129 4.80 19.77 15.59
N LEU A 130 5.07 19.05 14.50
CA LEU A 130 6.28 19.26 13.70
C LEU A 130 6.34 20.68 13.10
N LEU A 131 5.21 21.24 12.67
CA LEU A 131 5.13 22.61 12.17
C LEU A 131 5.49 23.64 13.24
N SER A 132 5.00 23.48 14.47
CA SER A 132 5.33 24.37 15.60
C SER A 132 6.81 24.31 16.01
N ARG A 133 7.51 23.21 15.66
CA ARG A 133 8.97 23.05 15.82
C ARG A 133 9.77 23.45 14.58
N SER A 134 9.17 24.21 13.66
CA SER A 134 9.79 24.67 12.41
C SER A 134 10.20 23.55 11.43
N LEU A 135 9.67 22.33 11.56
CA LEU A 135 9.94 21.19 10.67
C LEU A 135 8.94 21.15 9.49
N LYS A 136 8.81 22.27 8.78
CA LYS A 136 7.78 22.48 7.74
C LYS A 136 7.84 21.49 6.58
N THR A 137 9.01 20.93 6.28
CA THR A 137 9.22 20.03 5.13
C THR A 137 9.06 18.54 5.47
N VAL A 138 8.75 18.20 6.73
CA VAL A 138 8.62 16.80 7.17
C VAL A 138 7.17 16.31 7.04
N HIS A 139 6.95 15.35 6.16
CA HIS A 139 5.68 14.64 6.06
C HIS A 139 5.53 13.61 7.18
N VAL A 140 4.29 13.33 7.57
CA VAL A 140 3.91 12.25 8.50
C VAL A 140 3.22 11.12 7.74
N ASP A 141 3.59 9.88 8.03
CA ASP A 141 2.98 8.63 7.52
C ASP A 141 2.78 7.65 8.68
N ILE A 142 1.53 7.45 9.11
CA ILE A 142 1.15 6.53 10.18
C ILE A 142 0.52 5.29 9.58
N TYR A 143 0.89 4.11 10.04
CA TYR A 143 0.27 2.87 9.59
C TYR A 143 0.23 1.81 10.67
N ASP A 144 -0.75 0.92 10.55
CA ASP A 144 -0.86 -0.28 11.35
C ASP A 144 -0.02 -1.40 10.73
N CYS A 145 1.02 -1.86 11.41
CA CYS A 145 1.91 -2.91 10.95
C CYS A 145 1.17 -4.24 10.73
N ASP A 146 0.11 -4.49 11.50
CA ASP A 146 -0.65 -5.74 11.55
C ASP A 146 -1.80 -5.81 10.56
N ARG A 147 -2.26 -4.66 10.07
CA ARG A 147 -3.47 -4.62 9.23
C ARG A 147 -3.26 -3.98 7.86
N ARG A 148 -2.23 -3.12 7.71
CA ARG A 148 -1.91 -2.49 6.42
C ARG A 148 -1.69 -3.50 5.30
N PHE A 149 -1.95 -3.04 4.08
CA PHE A 149 -1.80 -3.85 2.89
C PHE A 149 -0.33 -4.00 2.48
N PHE A 150 0.38 -4.96 3.06
CA PHE A 150 1.74 -5.33 2.61
C PHE A 150 1.72 -6.71 1.94
N PRO A 151 1.23 -6.82 0.69
CA PRO A 151 1.02 -8.11 0.06
C PRO A 151 2.35 -8.82 -0.20
N ARG A 152 2.44 -10.08 0.22
CA ARG A 152 3.43 -11.04 -0.27
C ARG A 152 2.79 -11.90 -1.35
N ARG A 153 3.59 -12.27 -2.35
CA ARG A 153 3.20 -13.19 -3.42
C ARG A 153 3.79 -14.55 -3.13
N PHE A 154 2.95 -15.57 -3.20
CA PHE A 154 3.34 -16.97 -3.12
C PHE A 154 2.97 -17.66 -4.42
N ASN A 155 3.70 -18.73 -4.76
CA ASN A 155 3.41 -19.52 -5.94
C ASN A 155 2.09 -20.26 -5.75
N ILE A 156 1.35 -20.44 -6.84
CA ILE A 156 0.14 -21.24 -6.88
C ILE A 156 0.40 -22.51 -7.69
N PRO A 157 0.04 -23.70 -7.19
CA PRO A 157 0.15 -24.94 -7.95
C PRO A 157 -0.65 -24.88 -9.25
N GLY A 158 -0.16 -25.53 -10.31
CA GLY A 158 -0.79 -25.49 -11.64
C GLY A 158 -2.13 -26.24 -11.71
N ASP A 159 -2.31 -27.22 -10.84
CA ASP A 159 -3.55 -28.01 -10.65
C ASP A 159 -4.57 -27.33 -9.73
N HIS A 160 -4.22 -26.18 -9.13
CA HIS A 160 -5.15 -25.42 -8.31
C HIS A 160 -6.33 -24.89 -9.15
N PRO A 161 -7.59 -24.96 -8.68
CA PRO A 161 -8.76 -24.53 -9.46
C PRO A 161 -8.66 -23.10 -10.01
N ALA A 162 -8.14 -22.16 -9.21
CA ALA A 162 -7.89 -20.80 -9.66
C ALA A 162 -6.85 -20.70 -10.80
N ALA A 163 -5.83 -21.57 -10.84
CA ALA A 163 -4.82 -21.59 -11.89
C ALA A 163 -5.40 -22.08 -13.21
N ILE A 164 -6.20 -23.15 -13.16
CA ILE A 164 -6.96 -23.66 -14.31
C ILE A 164 -7.84 -22.55 -14.89
N ARG A 165 -8.66 -21.93 -14.03
CA ARG A 165 -9.57 -20.85 -14.45
C ARG A 165 -8.84 -19.62 -15.00
N TYR A 166 -7.73 -19.23 -14.39
CA TYR A 166 -6.90 -18.15 -14.92
C TYR A 166 -6.35 -18.48 -16.31
N ASN A 167 -5.87 -19.70 -16.53
CA ASN A 167 -5.31 -20.12 -17.82
C ASN A 167 -6.36 -20.09 -18.95
N GLU A 168 -7.60 -20.49 -18.67
CA GLU A 168 -8.72 -20.38 -19.60
C GLU A 168 -8.96 -18.92 -20.05
N LEU A 169 -8.92 -17.98 -19.11
CA LEU A 169 -9.27 -16.57 -19.34
C LEU A 169 -8.07 -15.67 -19.65
N LYS A 170 -6.84 -16.18 -19.55
CA LYS A 170 -5.60 -15.41 -19.69
C LYS A 170 -5.55 -14.67 -21.04
N GLY A 171 -5.99 -15.32 -22.11
CA GLY A 171 -6.04 -14.71 -23.45
C GLY A 171 -6.95 -13.48 -23.50
N ASP A 172 -8.13 -13.57 -22.90
CA ASP A 172 -9.11 -12.47 -22.88
C ASP A 172 -8.68 -11.32 -21.97
N ILE A 173 -8.09 -11.63 -20.81
CA ILE A 173 -7.49 -10.64 -19.92
C ILE A 173 -6.37 -9.89 -20.66
N MET A 174 -5.48 -10.59 -21.36
CA MET A 174 -4.42 -9.97 -22.15
C MET A 174 -4.98 -9.11 -23.28
N ARG A 175 -6.07 -9.54 -23.94
CA ARG A 175 -6.74 -8.75 -24.98
C ARG A 175 -7.34 -7.47 -24.41
N LEU A 176 -8.00 -7.54 -23.23
CA LEU A 176 -8.50 -6.38 -22.51
C LEU A 176 -7.36 -5.39 -22.21
N LEU A 177 -6.25 -5.86 -21.66
CA LEU A 177 -5.12 -5.01 -21.30
C LEU A 177 -4.47 -4.35 -22.52
N ARG A 178 -4.34 -5.07 -23.64
CA ARG A 178 -3.79 -4.52 -24.89
C ARG A 178 -4.71 -3.49 -25.57
N LYS A 179 -6.03 -3.59 -25.37
CA LYS A 179 -6.99 -2.60 -25.88
C LYS A 179 -6.77 -1.22 -25.26
N HIS A 180 -6.19 -1.17 -24.07
CA HIS A 180 -5.89 0.06 -23.35
C HIS A 180 -4.43 0.47 -23.59
N ILE A 181 -4.17 1.08 -24.75
CA ILE A 181 -2.83 1.50 -25.21
C ILE A 181 -2.13 2.41 -24.17
N ASP A 182 -2.90 3.22 -23.45
CA ASP A 182 -2.36 4.15 -22.44
C ASP A 182 -2.07 3.51 -21.07
N LEU A 183 -2.35 2.21 -20.88
CA LEU A 183 -2.11 1.52 -19.62
C LEU A 183 -0.66 1.00 -19.56
N PRO A 184 0.23 1.56 -18.71
CA PRO A 184 1.62 1.13 -18.62
C PRO A 184 1.77 -0.12 -17.74
N TRP A 185 1.08 -1.21 -18.11
CA TRP A 185 1.24 -2.51 -17.46
C TRP A 185 2.48 -3.24 -17.98
N GLN A 186 3.05 -4.07 -17.12
CA GLN A 186 4.33 -4.73 -17.33
C GLN A 186 4.20 -6.24 -17.39
N SER A 187 3.40 -6.80 -16.48
CA SER A 187 3.11 -8.22 -16.41
C SER A 187 1.75 -8.48 -15.77
N VAL A 188 1.20 -9.66 -16.05
CA VAL A 188 0.00 -10.19 -15.40
C VAL A 188 0.24 -11.65 -15.04
N CYS A 189 0.12 -11.96 -13.75
CA CYS A 189 0.41 -13.27 -13.20
C CYS A 189 -0.60 -13.64 -12.11
N LEU A 190 -0.93 -14.92 -12.02
CA LEU A 190 -1.69 -15.45 -10.88
C LEU A 190 -0.73 -15.82 -9.74
N HIS A 191 -1.06 -15.36 -8.54
CA HIS A 191 -0.35 -15.70 -7.31
C HIS A 191 -1.33 -16.01 -6.19
N GLN A 192 -0.85 -16.64 -5.12
CA GLN A 192 -1.50 -16.49 -3.82
C GLN A 192 -0.99 -15.20 -3.18
N VAL A 193 -1.88 -14.27 -2.83
CA VAL A 193 -1.54 -12.96 -2.29
C VAL A 193 -2.06 -12.80 -0.87
N GLY A 194 -1.16 -12.54 0.09
CA GLY A 194 -1.50 -12.38 1.51
C GLY A 194 -0.33 -11.90 2.36
N ARG A 195 -0.54 -11.70 3.66
CA ARG A 195 0.56 -11.37 4.60
C ARG A 195 1.43 -12.60 4.90
N SER A 196 0.78 -13.76 5.00
CA SER A 196 1.37 -15.09 5.15
C SER A 196 0.66 -16.05 4.19
N LEU A 197 1.26 -17.22 3.93
CA LEU A 197 0.70 -18.23 3.04
C LEU A 197 -0.70 -18.69 3.51
N GLY A 198 -0.88 -18.92 4.81
CA GLY A 198 -2.17 -19.33 5.38
C GLY A 198 -3.26 -18.25 5.36
N GLN A 199 -2.92 -17.00 5.02
CA GLN A 199 -3.87 -15.90 4.82
C GLN A 199 -3.93 -15.44 3.36
N ALA A 200 -3.26 -16.15 2.45
CA ALA A 200 -3.17 -15.75 1.06
C ALA A 200 -4.37 -16.29 0.27
N THR A 201 -4.89 -15.46 -0.63
CA THR A 201 -5.97 -15.85 -1.54
C THR A 201 -5.49 -15.83 -2.99
N PRO A 202 -6.05 -16.66 -3.89
CA PRO A 202 -5.76 -16.56 -5.31
C PRO A 202 -6.05 -15.16 -5.83
N CYS A 203 -5.08 -14.58 -6.52
CA CYS A 203 -5.17 -13.21 -6.98
C CYS A 203 -4.39 -13.01 -8.27
N ILE A 204 -5.04 -12.40 -9.26
CA ILE A 204 -4.39 -11.90 -10.46
C ILE A 204 -3.69 -10.60 -10.09
N VAL A 205 -2.38 -10.58 -10.22
CA VAL A 205 -1.54 -9.43 -9.95
C VAL A 205 -1.13 -8.80 -11.26
N LEU A 206 -1.48 -7.53 -11.43
CA LEU A 206 -1.03 -6.70 -12.54
C LEU A 206 0.10 -5.81 -12.06
N CYS A 207 1.30 -6.03 -12.57
CA CYS A 207 2.43 -5.15 -12.31
C CYS A 207 2.36 -3.95 -13.25
N VAL A 208 2.47 -2.75 -12.70
CA VAL A 208 2.36 -1.49 -13.44
C VAL A 208 3.54 -0.58 -13.13
N ALA A 209 3.83 0.37 -14.02
CA ALA A 209 4.83 1.38 -13.71
C ALA A 209 4.41 2.24 -12.50
N PRO A 210 5.32 2.58 -11.56
CA PRO A 210 5.04 3.58 -10.53
C PRO A 210 4.60 4.90 -11.15
N GLY A 211 3.63 5.57 -10.54
CA GLY A 211 3.02 6.78 -11.06
C GLY A 211 2.09 6.57 -12.26
N ALA A 212 1.83 5.33 -12.69
CA ALA A 212 0.82 5.04 -13.71
C ALA A 212 -0.52 5.63 -13.30
N ILE A 213 -1.23 6.23 -14.27
CA ILE A 213 -2.52 6.87 -14.06
C ILE A 213 -3.59 6.10 -14.84
N TYR A 214 -4.60 5.59 -14.14
CA TYR A 214 -5.71 4.86 -14.77
C TYR A 214 -6.95 4.83 -13.87
N ASN A 215 -8.10 4.44 -14.42
CA ASN A 215 -9.26 4.06 -13.61
C ASN A 215 -9.11 2.59 -13.16
N TRP A 216 -8.32 2.39 -12.11
CA TRP A 216 -7.99 1.08 -11.55
C TRP A 216 -9.23 0.30 -11.07
N ALA A 217 -10.22 0.98 -10.48
CA ALA A 217 -11.45 0.34 -10.02
C ALA A 217 -12.29 -0.21 -11.19
N SER A 218 -12.38 0.54 -12.29
CA SER A 218 -13.03 0.09 -13.52
C SER A 218 -12.31 -1.11 -14.14
N LEU A 219 -10.97 -1.05 -14.26
CA LEU A 219 -10.17 -2.17 -14.76
C LEU A 219 -10.38 -3.43 -13.92
N ARG A 220 -10.31 -3.28 -12.59
CA ARG A 220 -10.54 -4.37 -11.63
C ARG A 220 -11.88 -5.03 -11.87
N ARG A 221 -12.94 -4.24 -12.03
CA ARG A 221 -14.30 -4.71 -12.27
C ARG A 221 -14.43 -5.47 -13.59
N GLN A 222 -13.84 -4.94 -14.66
CA GLN A 222 -13.85 -5.62 -15.96
C GLN A 222 -13.17 -6.99 -15.89
N ILE A 223 -12.03 -7.09 -15.20
CA ILE A 223 -11.35 -8.37 -14.98
C ILE A 223 -12.20 -9.32 -14.14
N LEU A 224 -12.73 -8.86 -13.01
CA LEU A 224 -13.60 -9.69 -12.16
C LEU A 224 -14.85 -10.18 -12.89
N ASN A 225 -15.45 -9.36 -13.76
CA ASN A 225 -16.61 -9.75 -14.55
C ASN A 225 -16.27 -10.91 -15.51
N MET A 226 -15.06 -10.94 -16.08
CA MET A 226 -14.60 -12.06 -16.90
C MET A 226 -14.39 -13.34 -16.07
N LEU A 227 -13.94 -13.20 -14.82
CA LEU A 227 -13.74 -14.33 -13.90
C LEU A 227 -15.07 -14.97 -13.46
N GLY A 228 -16.16 -14.19 -13.44
CA GLY A 228 -17.49 -14.66 -13.02
C GLY A 228 -17.53 -14.94 -11.52
N PHE A 229 -17.92 -16.15 -11.14
CA PHE A 229 -18.03 -16.59 -9.73
C PHE A 229 -16.74 -17.18 -9.16
N ALA A 230 -15.61 -17.12 -9.89
CA ALA A 230 -14.34 -17.64 -9.39
C ALA A 230 -13.86 -16.84 -8.17
N ASP A 231 -13.40 -17.54 -7.14
CA ASP A 231 -12.77 -16.94 -5.95
C ASP A 231 -11.33 -16.51 -6.26
N ILE A 232 -11.20 -15.54 -7.17
CA ILE A 232 -9.95 -14.96 -7.62
C ILE A 232 -10.06 -13.44 -7.50
N GLU A 233 -9.20 -12.86 -6.67
CA GLU A 233 -9.11 -11.42 -6.50
C GLU A 233 -8.23 -10.79 -7.60
N VAL A 234 -8.27 -9.46 -7.70
CA VAL A 234 -7.46 -8.70 -8.64
C VAL A 234 -6.77 -7.57 -7.90
N GLU A 235 -5.45 -7.48 -8.06
CA GLU A 235 -4.56 -6.51 -7.41
C GLU A 235 -3.63 -5.85 -8.40
N PHE A 236 -3.25 -4.61 -8.10
CA PHE A 236 -2.32 -3.82 -8.90
C PHE A 236 -1.10 -3.51 -8.05
N LEU A 237 0.10 -3.85 -8.53
CA LEU A 237 1.34 -3.59 -7.82
C LEU A 237 2.26 -2.71 -8.66
N PRO A 238 2.70 -1.55 -8.14
CA PRO A 238 3.71 -0.75 -8.82
C PRO A 238 5.07 -1.45 -8.70
N GLU A 239 5.69 -1.76 -9.84
CA GLU A 239 7.01 -2.41 -9.91
C GLU A 239 8.02 -1.58 -10.71
N ILE A 240 9.20 -1.41 -10.11
CA ILE A 240 10.35 -0.87 -10.82
C ILE A 240 11.06 -2.03 -11.50
N ILE A 241 10.83 -2.20 -12.80
CA ILE A 241 11.65 -3.13 -13.60
C ILE A 241 13.06 -2.55 -13.65
N LYS A 242 13.98 -3.19 -12.94
CA LYS A 242 15.40 -3.04 -13.22
C LYS A 242 15.62 -3.69 -14.58
N LYS A 243 15.83 -2.89 -15.63
CA LYS A 243 16.36 -3.44 -16.88
C LYS A 243 17.64 -4.18 -16.50
N LYS A 244 17.66 -5.52 -16.63
CA LYS A 244 18.92 -6.25 -16.57
C LYS A 244 19.79 -5.61 -17.65
N GLN A 245 20.89 -4.97 -17.25
CA GLN A 245 21.91 -4.61 -18.22
C GLN A 245 22.34 -5.95 -18.84
N SER A 246 21.99 -6.17 -20.10
CA SER A 246 22.43 -7.34 -20.83
C SER A 246 23.95 -7.30 -20.83
N THR A 247 24.57 -8.29 -20.21
CA THR A 247 26.03 -8.48 -20.16
C THR A 247 26.59 -8.92 -21.52
N GLU A 248 25.97 -8.48 -22.62
CA GLU A 248 26.39 -8.76 -23.98
C GLU A 248 27.03 -7.51 -24.56
N SER A 249 28.33 -7.34 -24.30
CA SER A 249 29.30 -6.61 -25.14
C SER A 249 30.68 -6.67 -24.48
N ARG A 250 31.25 -7.87 -24.39
CA ARG A 250 32.71 -8.11 -24.35
C ARG A 250 32.96 -9.47 -24.99
N VAL A 251 32.94 -9.47 -26.32
CA VAL A 251 33.68 -10.44 -27.15
C VAL A 251 34.58 -9.60 -28.04
#